data_AF-A0A9D7IHA0-F1
#
_entry.id   AF-A0A9D7IHA0-F1
#
_cell.length_a   1.000
_cell.length_b   1.000
_cell.length_c   1.000
_cell.angle_alpha   90.00
_cell.angle_beta   90.00
_cell.angle_gamma   90.00
#
_symmetry.space_group_name_H-M   'P 1'
#
loop_
_entity.id
_entity.type
_entity.pdbx_description
1 polymer ?
#
loop_
_entity_poly.entity_id
_entity_poly.type
_entity_poly.pdbx_seq_one_letter_code
_entity_poly.pdbx_strand_id
1 'polypeptide(L)'
;MFAKSVQNKNREFARFDTNQESTKSVNQLRPDSPLIQTLNKLPRPPKTHYHNIIGNLYEGSDEPGDGYVPVASARFPWAESEIVVPAGHTDIQGHPLAIKEINRILREHYAAISGELGSATEAIEASPEIIRPETESDRLNHREPLP
;
A
#
# COMPACT_ATOMS: atom_id res chain seq x y z
N MET A 1 -31.24 20.88 3.99
CA MET A 1 -31.21 19.60 3.24
C MET A 1 -30.11 19.71 2.21
N PHE A 2 -29.00 18.98 2.32
CA PHE A 2 -28.14 18.52 1.20
C PHE A 2 -27.04 17.63 1.79
N ALA A 3 -27.27 16.31 1.81
CA ALA A 3 -26.18 15.34 1.99
C ALA A 3 -25.66 14.97 0.60
N LYS A 4 -24.40 15.34 0.30
CA LYS A 4 -23.74 14.93 -0.93
C LYS A 4 -23.56 13.42 -0.91
N SER A 5 -24.25 12.74 -1.82
CA SER A 5 -24.09 11.32 -2.10
C SER A 5 -22.68 11.07 -2.64
N VAL A 6 -21.86 10.33 -1.88
CA VAL A 6 -20.62 9.75 -2.39
C VAL A 6 -21.02 8.60 -3.31
N GLN A 7 -21.03 8.85 -4.62
CA GLN A 7 -21.26 7.82 -5.62
C GLN A 7 -20.05 6.87 -5.63
N ASN A 8 -20.27 5.67 -5.08
CA ASN A 8 -19.31 4.57 -5.14
C ASN A 8 -19.18 4.07 -6.59
N LYS A 9 -18.03 4.32 -7.22
CA LYS A 9 -17.73 3.94 -8.62
C LYS A 9 -17.56 2.42 -8.83
N ASN A 10 -17.64 1.61 -7.77
CA ASN A 10 -17.43 0.15 -7.83
C ASN A 10 -18.75 -0.67 -7.75
N ARG A 11 -19.89 -0.11 -8.20
CA ARG A 11 -21.19 -0.80 -8.15
C ARG A 11 -21.25 -2.09 -8.98
N GLU A 12 -20.38 -2.25 -9.97
CA GLU A 12 -20.36 -3.44 -10.84
C GLU A 12 -19.84 -4.69 -10.11
N PHE A 13 -19.09 -4.53 -9.01
CA PHE A 13 -18.59 -5.63 -8.19
C PHE A 13 -19.48 -5.91 -6.95
N ALA A 14 -20.57 -5.16 -6.77
CA ALA A 14 -21.31 -5.09 -5.51
C ALA A 14 -22.46 -6.11 -5.36
N ARG A 15 -22.54 -7.15 -6.20
CA ARG A 15 -23.57 -8.19 -6.09
C ARG A 15 -22.94 -9.56 -5.91
N PHE A 16 -22.45 -9.81 -4.70
CA PHE A 16 -22.14 -11.15 -4.25
C PHE A 16 -23.42 -11.77 -3.67
N ASP A 17 -23.88 -12.86 -4.27
CA ASP A 17 -24.96 -13.65 -3.70
C ASP A 17 -24.40 -14.47 -2.54
N THR A 18 -24.60 -13.99 -1.32
CA THR A 18 -24.06 -14.61 -0.08
C THR A 18 -24.74 -15.93 0.26
N ASN A 19 -25.73 -16.37 -0.52
CA ASN A 19 -26.53 -17.56 -0.23
C ASN A 19 -25.92 -18.89 -0.69
N GLN A 20 -24.73 -18.90 -1.31
CA GLN A 20 -24.07 -20.12 -1.79
C GLN A 20 -22.72 -20.45 -1.12
N GLU A 21 -22.22 -19.61 -0.22
CA GLU A 21 -20.94 -19.88 0.44
C GLU A 21 -21.09 -20.50 1.83
N SER A 22 -20.18 -21.40 2.16
CA SER A 22 -20.03 -21.91 3.52
C SER A 22 -19.77 -20.76 4.50
N THR A 23 -20.43 -20.78 5.65
CA THR A 23 -20.38 -19.73 6.70
C THR A 23 -19.01 -19.56 7.38
N LYS A 24 -17.98 -20.32 7.00
CA LYS A 24 -16.62 -20.21 7.56
C LYS A 24 -15.73 -19.38 6.64
N SER A 25 -15.10 -18.36 7.20
CA SER A 25 -14.18 -17.45 6.48
C SER A 25 -13.05 -18.16 5.73
N VAL A 26 -12.53 -19.29 6.25
CA VAL A 26 -11.47 -20.05 5.57
C VAL A 26 -11.91 -20.60 4.20
N ASN A 27 -13.20 -20.88 4.01
CA ASN A 27 -13.71 -21.40 2.74
C ASN A 27 -13.72 -20.34 1.63
N GLN A 28 -13.67 -19.05 1.99
CA GLN A 28 -13.52 -17.96 1.04
C GLN A 28 -12.14 -17.97 0.39
N LEU A 29 -11.13 -18.60 0.98
CA LEU A 29 -9.78 -18.67 0.42
C LEU A 29 -9.64 -19.73 -0.68
N ARG A 30 -10.71 -20.48 -0.99
CA ARG A 30 -10.67 -21.45 -2.08
C ARG A 30 -10.48 -20.74 -3.43
N PRO A 31 -9.69 -21.29 -4.36
CA PRO A 31 -9.49 -20.70 -5.68
C PRO A 31 -10.79 -20.50 -6.48
N ASP A 32 -11.81 -21.33 -6.23
CA ASP A 32 -13.11 -21.28 -6.89
C ASP A 32 -14.12 -20.36 -6.18
N SER A 33 -13.79 -19.76 -5.04
CA SER A 33 -14.69 -18.81 -4.35
C SER A 33 -15.02 -17.62 -5.25
N PRO A 34 -16.32 -17.27 -5.42
CA PRO A 34 -16.73 -16.06 -6.12
C PRO A 34 -16.08 -14.78 -5.59
N LEU A 35 -15.81 -14.72 -4.27
CA LEU A 35 -15.16 -13.56 -3.63
C LEU A 35 -13.75 -13.36 -4.19
N ILE A 36 -12.89 -14.38 -4.09
CA ILE A 36 -11.50 -14.30 -4.57
C ILE A 36 -11.45 -14.10 -6.09
N GLN A 37 -12.30 -14.78 -6.85
CA GLN A 37 -12.39 -14.58 -8.31
C GLN A 37 -12.75 -13.15 -8.69
N THR A 38 -13.56 -12.48 -7.88
CA THR A 38 -13.96 -11.09 -8.15
C THR A 38 -12.87 -10.11 -7.71
N LEU A 39 -12.23 -10.34 -6.56
CA LEU A 39 -11.08 -9.54 -6.10
C LEU A 39 -9.93 -9.60 -7.12
N ASN A 40 -9.66 -10.77 -7.70
CA ASN A 40 -8.63 -10.95 -8.72
C ASN A 40 -8.91 -10.19 -10.04
N LYS A 41 -10.16 -9.76 -10.28
CA LYS A 41 -10.53 -8.97 -11.47
C LYS A 41 -10.42 -7.47 -11.24
N LEU A 42 -10.22 -7.03 -10.01
CA LEU A 42 -10.11 -5.60 -9.71
C LEU A 42 -8.83 -5.03 -10.33
N PRO A 43 -8.88 -3.81 -10.88
CA PRO A 43 -7.69 -3.16 -11.41
C PRO A 43 -6.71 -2.88 -10.26
N ARG A 44 -5.44 -3.18 -10.50
CA ARG A 44 -4.37 -2.88 -9.57
C ARG A 44 -4.16 -1.36 -9.48
N PRO A 45 -4.11 -0.77 -8.27
CA PRO A 45 -3.80 0.65 -8.14
C PRO A 45 -2.36 0.93 -8.62
N PRO A 46 -2.15 1.95 -9.47
CA PRO A 46 -0.84 2.19 -10.10
C PRO A 46 0.26 2.65 -9.15
N LYS A 47 -0.09 3.11 -7.95
CA LYS A 47 0.85 3.62 -6.93
C LYS A 47 1.05 2.66 -5.75
N THR A 48 0.57 1.42 -5.87
CA THR A 48 0.72 0.42 -4.81
C THR A 48 1.88 -0.51 -5.17
N HIS A 49 2.90 -0.50 -4.32
CA HIS A 49 4.04 -1.41 -4.36
C HIS A 49 3.69 -2.71 -3.62
N TYR A 50 4.18 -3.84 -4.12
CA TYR A 50 3.94 -5.16 -3.56
C TYR A 50 5.26 -5.84 -3.23
N HIS A 51 5.37 -6.42 -2.04
CA HIS A 51 6.54 -7.18 -1.61
C HIS A 51 6.07 -8.48 -0.97
N ASN A 52 6.75 -9.59 -1.27
CA ASN A 52 6.32 -10.93 -0.88
C ASN A 52 7.37 -11.60 0.02
N ILE A 53 6.92 -12.18 1.14
CA ILE A 53 7.77 -12.92 2.08
C ILE A 53 7.09 -14.27 2.30
N ILE A 54 7.65 -15.31 1.70
CA ILE A 54 7.03 -16.65 1.64
C ILE A 54 7.75 -17.60 2.57
N GLY A 55 7.01 -18.39 3.36
CA GLY A 55 7.56 -19.46 4.19
C GLY A 55 7.78 -20.75 3.40
N ASN A 56 8.84 -21.48 3.73
CA ASN A 56 9.07 -22.84 3.24
C ASN A 56 9.77 -23.67 4.32
N LEU A 57 9.07 -24.63 4.93
CA LEU A 57 9.64 -25.49 5.99
C LEU A 57 10.73 -26.43 5.48
N TYR A 58 10.60 -26.88 4.23
CA TYR A 58 11.42 -27.95 3.69
C TYR A 58 12.02 -27.53 2.35
N GLU A 59 13.28 -27.11 2.36
CA GLU A 59 14.04 -26.90 1.12
C GLU A 59 14.22 -28.25 0.39
N GLY A 60 13.87 -28.27 -0.90
CA GLY A 60 13.95 -29.49 -1.73
C GLY A 60 12.79 -30.48 -1.58
N SER A 61 11.71 -30.11 -0.89
CA SER A 61 10.46 -30.87 -0.88
C SER A 61 9.80 -30.86 -2.26
N ASP A 62 9.19 -31.98 -2.65
CA ASP A 62 8.30 -32.07 -3.82
C ASP A 62 7.02 -31.22 -3.65
N GLU A 63 6.69 -30.88 -2.40
CA GLU A 63 5.59 -29.99 -2.01
C GLU A 63 6.14 -28.83 -1.15
N PRO A 64 6.76 -27.81 -1.76
CA PRO A 64 7.31 -26.68 -1.01
C PRO A 64 6.18 -25.81 -0.44
N GLY A 65 6.32 -25.40 0.82
CA GLY A 65 5.31 -24.64 1.53
C GLY A 65 5.62 -24.45 3.01
N ASP A 66 4.79 -23.66 3.68
CA ASP A 66 4.95 -23.29 5.09
C ASP A 66 4.21 -24.23 6.07
N GLY A 67 3.72 -25.36 5.57
CA GLY A 67 2.89 -26.34 6.29
C GLY A 67 1.38 -26.20 6.03
N TYR A 68 0.92 -25.09 5.46
CA TYR A 68 -0.49 -24.89 5.07
C TYR A 68 -0.65 -24.35 3.66
N VAL A 69 0.23 -23.43 3.27
CA VAL A 69 0.17 -22.73 1.98
C VAL A 69 1.36 -23.18 1.13
N PRO A 70 1.10 -23.78 -0.05
CA PRO A 70 2.16 -24.09 -1.00
C PRO A 70 2.85 -22.82 -1.51
N VAL A 71 4.16 -22.87 -1.72
CA VAL A 71 4.94 -21.74 -2.28
C VAL A 71 4.33 -21.26 -3.59
N ALA A 72 3.89 -22.17 -4.46
CA ALA A 72 3.25 -21.83 -5.73
C ALA A 72 1.97 -20.98 -5.57
N SER A 73 1.19 -21.22 -4.52
CA SER A 73 -0.01 -20.45 -4.21
C SER A 73 0.32 -19.09 -3.58
N ALA A 74 1.45 -18.98 -2.86
CA ALA A 74 1.86 -17.76 -2.17
C ALA A 74 2.58 -16.75 -3.08
N ARG A 75 3.10 -17.19 -4.25
CA ARG A 75 3.79 -16.30 -5.19
C ARG A 75 2.83 -15.30 -5.82
N PHE A 76 3.32 -14.07 -5.99
CA PHE A 76 2.56 -12.99 -6.59
C PHE A 76 3.34 -12.34 -7.74
N PRO A 77 2.91 -12.50 -9.01
CA PRO A 77 3.70 -12.05 -10.17
C PRO A 77 4.00 -10.56 -10.22
N TRP A 78 3.23 -9.72 -9.52
CA TRP A 78 3.41 -8.27 -9.49
C TRP A 78 4.21 -7.78 -8.28
N ALA A 79 4.80 -8.67 -7.49
CA ALA A 79 5.69 -8.30 -6.41
C ALA A 79 7.02 -7.73 -6.96
N GLU A 80 7.45 -6.61 -6.41
CA GLU A 80 8.71 -5.94 -6.74
C GLU A 80 9.91 -6.57 -6.03
N SER A 81 9.66 -7.18 -4.86
CA SER A 81 10.61 -8.07 -4.20
C SER A 81 9.92 -9.33 -3.70
N GLU A 82 10.66 -10.44 -3.70
CA GLU A 82 10.21 -11.71 -3.15
C GLU A 82 11.38 -12.42 -2.47
N ILE A 83 11.16 -12.89 -1.24
CA ILE A 83 12.09 -13.80 -0.55
C ILE A 83 11.36 -15.06 -0.09
N VAL A 84 12.09 -16.17 -0.05
CA VAL A 84 11.64 -17.42 0.57
C VAL A 84 12.43 -17.60 1.87
N VAL A 85 11.72 -17.81 2.97
CA VAL A 85 12.26 -17.92 4.31
C VAL A 85 12.10 -19.37 4.78
N PRO A 86 13.15 -20.01 5.33
CA PRO A 86 13.09 -21.38 5.84
C PRO A 86 12.32 -21.43 7.18
N ALA A 87 11.03 -21.13 7.13
CA ALA A 87 10.13 -21.03 8.26
C ALA A 87 8.73 -21.51 7.87
N GLY A 88 7.99 -21.99 8.87
CA GLY A 88 6.59 -22.36 8.72
C GLY A 88 5.64 -21.18 8.91
N HIS A 89 4.35 -21.50 8.82
CA HIS A 89 3.28 -20.52 8.77
C HIS A 89 3.19 -19.65 10.04
N THR A 90 3.51 -20.22 11.21
CA THR A 90 3.38 -19.53 12.51
C THR A 90 4.66 -18.84 12.97
N ASP A 91 5.83 -19.34 12.57
CA ASP A 91 7.15 -18.87 13.03
C ASP A 91 7.80 -17.86 12.08
N ILE A 92 7.36 -17.78 10.81
CA ILE A 92 7.93 -16.85 9.82
C ILE A 92 7.96 -15.39 10.28
N GLN A 93 6.96 -14.93 11.05
CA GLN A 93 6.87 -13.54 11.52
C GLN A 93 8.02 -13.15 12.44
N GLY A 94 8.54 -14.11 13.23
CA GLY A 94 9.68 -13.90 14.13
C GLY A 94 11.03 -14.23 13.48
N HIS A 95 11.05 -14.72 12.25
CA HIS A 95 12.27 -15.19 11.62
C HIS A 95 13.21 -14.02 11.25
N PRO A 96 14.51 -14.08 11.58
CA PRO A 96 15.44 -12.96 11.32
C PRO A 96 15.47 -12.47 9.88
N LEU A 97 15.34 -13.38 8.90
CA LEU A 97 15.28 -13.02 7.48
C LEU A 97 14.02 -12.23 7.12
N ALA A 98 12.86 -12.61 7.65
CA ALA A 98 11.61 -11.89 7.43
C ALA A 98 11.67 -10.49 8.06
N ILE A 99 12.16 -10.40 9.31
CA ILE A 99 12.34 -9.11 10.00
C ILE A 99 13.30 -8.20 9.22
N LYS A 100 14.41 -8.74 8.72
CA LYS A 100 15.39 -7.98 7.93
C LYS A 100 14.76 -7.45 6.63
N GLU A 101 13.96 -8.25 5.95
CA GLU A 101 13.29 -7.85 4.72
C GLU A 101 12.22 -6.79 4.96
N ILE A 102 11.41 -6.94 6.02
CA ILE A 102 10.46 -5.91 6.43
C ILE A 102 11.18 -4.58 6.71
N ASN A 103 12.29 -4.62 7.44
CA ASN A 103 13.09 -3.41 7.70
C ASN A 103 13.64 -2.78 6.40
N ARG A 104 14.07 -3.60 5.44
CA ARG A 104 14.54 -3.13 4.13
C ARG A 104 13.41 -2.41 3.37
N ILE A 105 12.24 -3.05 3.27
CA ILE A 105 11.04 -2.51 2.61
C ILE A 105 10.62 -1.19 3.25
N LEU A 106 10.51 -1.14 4.59
CA LEU A 106 10.10 0.09 5.28
C LEU A 106 11.08 1.25 5.04
N ARG A 107 12.39 0.97 5.01
CA ARG A 107 13.42 1.99 4.74
C ARG A 107 13.41 2.45 3.29
N GLU A 108 13.18 1.54 2.34
CA GLU A 108 13.02 1.85 0.92
C GLU A 108 11.87 2.85 0.71
N HIS A 109 10.68 2.55 1.24
CA HIS A 109 9.51 3.43 1.13
C HIS A 109 9.69 4.74 1.90
N TYR A 110 10.31 4.70 3.08
CA TYR A 110 10.62 5.92 3.82
C TYR A 110 11.56 6.85 3.03
N ALA A 111 12.59 6.29 2.40
CA ALA A 111 13.53 7.06 1.60
C ALA A 111 12.87 7.64 0.34
N ALA A 112 12.01 6.88 -0.33
CA ALA A 112 11.25 7.34 -1.50
C ALA A 112 10.37 8.56 -1.15
N ILE A 113 9.58 8.47 -0.07
CA ILE A 113 8.72 9.57 0.39
C ILE A 113 9.54 10.79 0.85
N SER A 114 10.64 10.54 1.58
CA SER A 114 11.48 11.62 2.10
C SER A 114 12.22 12.36 0.98
N GLY A 115 12.65 11.64 -0.06
CA GLY A 115 13.26 12.22 -1.25
C GLY A 115 12.28 13.06 -2.07
N GLU A 116 11.05 12.58 -2.23
CA GLU A 116 9.97 13.33 -2.88
C GLU A 116 9.65 14.63 -2.12
N LEU A 117 9.58 14.58 -0.78
CA LEU A 117 9.33 15.76 0.04
C LEU A 117 10.50 16.76 -0.01
N GLY A 118 11.74 16.27 0.00
CA GLY A 118 12.94 17.10 -0.15
C GLY A 118 12.98 17.83 -1.49
N SER A 119 12.72 17.11 -2.59
CA SER A 119 12.67 17.70 -3.94
C SER A 119 11.52 18.70 -4.11
N ALA A 120 10.34 18.44 -3.52
CA ALA A 120 9.24 19.39 -3.55
C ALA A 120 9.54 20.68 -2.76
N THR A 121 10.30 20.57 -1.67
CA THR A 121 10.72 21.73 -0.87
C THR A 121 11.76 22.59 -1.61
N GLU A 122 12.75 21.95 -2.24
CA GLU A 122 13.76 22.64 -3.06
C GLU A 122 13.14 23.30 -4.31
N ALA A 123 12.14 22.68 -4.94
CA ALA A 123 11.43 23.25 -6.09
C ALA A 123 10.58 24.48 -5.73
N ILE A 124 10.03 24.54 -4.51
CA ILE A 124 9.31 25.71 -3.99
C ILE A 124 10.30 26.85 -3.67
N GLU A 125 11.47 26.53 -3.10
CA GLU A 125 12.49 27.53 -2.76
C GLU A 125 13.20 28.11 -4.00
N ALA A 126 13.32 27.33 -5.08
CA ALA A 126 13.96 27.74 -6.33
C ALA A 126 13.09 28.61 -7.27
N SER A 127 11.81 28.87 -6.94
CA SER A 127 10.95 29.83 -7.65
C SER A 127 10.81 31.14 -6.88
N PRO A 128 11.56 32.21 -7.23
CA PRO A 128 11.48 33.47 -6.50
C PRO A 128 10.29 34.30 -7.01
N GLU A 129 9.06 33.90 -6.67
CA GLU A 129 7.91 34.82 -6.73
C GLU A 129 6.85 34.45 -5.68
N ILE A 130 7.26 34.39 -4.41
CA ILE A 130 6.31 34.39 -3.29
C ILE A 130 6.07 35.84 -2.90
N ILE A 131 4.89 36.34 -3.27
CA ILE A 131 4.31 37.59 -2.77
C ILE A 131 4.39 37.55 -1.24
N ARG A 132 5.30 38.35 -0.67
CA ARG A 132 5.38 38.54 0.78
C ARG A 132 4.12 39.29 1.22
N PRO A 133 3.35 38.81 2.20
CA PRO A 133 2.29 39.64 2.78
C PRO A 133 2.97 40.85 3.43
N GLU A 134 2.58 42.04 2.98
CA GLU A 134 3.07 43.31 3.54
C GLU A 134 2.90 43.31 5.05
N THR A 135 3.98 43.60 5.77
CA THR A 135 3.94 43.62 7.24
C THR A 135 3.32 44.92 7.74
N GLU A 136 2.72 44.89 8.93
CA GLU A 136 2.06 46.06 9.55
C GLU A 136 3.01 47.29 9.65
N SER A 137 4.34 47.08 9.68
CA SER A 137 5.32 48.18 9.68
C SER A 137 5.42 48.90 8.34
N ASP A 138 5.12 48.23 7.23
CA ASP A 138 5.17 48.84 5.89
C ASP A 138 3.99 49.78 5.66
N ARG A 139 2.83 49.49 6.24
CA ARG A 139 1.62 50.33 6.15
C ARG A 139 1.75 51.66 6.90
N LEU A 140 2.60 51.74 7.92
CA LEU A 140 2.73 52.93 8.76
C LEU A 140 3.60 54.04 8.13
N ASN A 141 4.40 53.71 7.10
CA ASN A 141 5.33 54.65 6.46
C ASN A 141 4.71 55.46 5.30
N HIS A 142 3.43 55.26 4.98
CA HIS A 142 2.73 55.94 3.89
C HIS A 142 1.51 56.75 4.34
N ARG A 143 1.63 57.50 5.45
CA ARG A 143 0.68 58.59 5.71
C ARG A 143 1.13 59.84 4.95
N GLU A 144 0.48 60.13 3.83
CA GLU A 144 0.50 61.47 3.24
C GLU A 144 0.03 62.50 4.27
N PRO A 145 0.62 63.71 4.30
CA PRO A 145 0.14 64.78 5.17
C PRO A 145 -1.22 65.28 4.63
N LEU A 146 -2.21 65.32 5.53
CA LEU A 146 -3.54 65.85 5.21
C LEU A 146 -3.46 67.35 4.87
N PRO A 147 -4.23 67.83 3.89
CA PRO A 147 -4.32 69.25 3.55
C PRO A 147 -5.05 70.09 4.61
#